data_AF-A0A7X6B1G5-F1
#
_entry.id   AF-A0A7X6B1G5-F1
#
_cell.length_a   1.000
_cell.length_b   1.000
_cell.length_c   1.000
_cell.angle_alpha   90.00
_cell.angle_beta   90.00
_cell.angle_gamma   90.00
#
_symmetry.space_group_name_H-M   'P 1'
#
loop_
_entity.id
_entity.type
_entity.pdbx_description
1 polymer ?
#
loop_
_entity_poly.entity_id
_entity_poly.type
_entity_poly.pdbx_seq_one_letter_code
_entity_poly.pdbx_strand_id
1 'polypeptide(L)'
;MIRPDAYAHWHDLPTTTESPHQLPFFLEYDTGTQPLARVEAKLDGYATFATTTGTHPILLIHTRTASRDRSIRHRLAQPARDLGLRVATSSLDFTTDTPWGPWWAPLEPAARRTTLTALAAHWTGLTPATGLEPTDADTALTLPVPPLPPTAQTS
;
A
#
# COMPACT_ATOMS: atom_id res chain seq x y z
N MET A 1 -0.86 -2.16 -21.70
CA MET A 1 0.12 -1.71 -20.69
C MET A 1 -0.64 -1.25 -19.47
N ILE A 2 -0.34 -1.80 -18.28
CA ILE A 2 -0.92 -1.36 -17.01
C ILE A 2 -0.12 -0.15 -16.50
N ARG A 3 -0.79 0.81 -15.86
CA ARG A 3 -0.15 1.94 -15.19
C ARG A 3 -0.76 2.08 -13.80
N PRO A 4 0.05 2.02 -12.73
CA PRO A 4 -0.42 2.26 -11.38
C PRO A 4 -0.73 3.75 -11.17
N ASP A 5 -1.59 4.06 -10.18
CA ASP A 5 -1.82 5.45 -9.77
C ASP A 5 -0.56 6.03 -9.10
N ALA A 6 0.18 5.19 -8.36
CA ALA A 6 1.48 5.54 -7.81
C ALA A 6 2.44 4.34 -7.76
N TYR A 7 3.73 4.61 -7.77
CA TYR A 7 4.78 3.63 -7.47
C TYR A 7 5.76 4.27 -6.48
N ALA A 8 6.04 3.58 -5.37
CA ALA A 8 6.89 4.08 -4.31
C ALA A 8 7.61 2.95 -3.58
N HIS A 9 8.64 3.32 -2.85
CA HIS A 9 9.32 2.46 -1.88
C HIS A 9 9.03 2.99 -0.49
N TRP A 10 8.59 2.11 0.39
CA TRP A 10 8.57 2.39 1.81
C TRP A 10 9.80 1.75 2.45
N HIS A 11 10.44 2.49 3.35
CA HIS A 11 11.57 2.02 4.13
C HIS A 11 11.23 2.12 5.61
N ASP A 12 11.60 1.09 6.37
CA ASP A 12 11.53 1.20 7.82
C ASP A 12 12.56 2.21 8.34
N LEU A 13 12.31 2.78 9.52
CA LEU A 13 13.27 3.66 10.16
C LEU A 13 14.57 2.87 10.44
N PRO A 14 15.75 3.46 10.18
CA PRO A 14 17.01 2.77 10.41
C PRO A 14 17.14 2.47 11.91
N THR A 15 17.31 1.19 12.23
CA THR A 15 17.70 0.75 13.58
C THR A 15 19.22 0.54 13.60
N THR A 16 19.85 0.68 14.77
CA THR A 16 21.31 0.58 14.92
C THR A 16 21.88 -0.82 14.64
N THR A 17 21.05 -1.81 14.30
CA THR A 17 21.45 -3.22 14.27
C THR A 17 21.03 -3.95 12.99
N GLU A 18 20.09 -3.43 12.21
CA GLU A 18 19.56 -4.13 11.02
C GLU A 18 19.46 -3.20 9.81
N SER A 19 19.60 -3.76 8.61
CA SER A 19 19.34 -3.03 7.37
C SER A 19 17.85 -2.71 7.25
N PRO A 20 17.46 -1.51 6.77
CA PRO A 20 16.05 -1.14 6.67
C PRO A 20 15.33 -2.07 5.70
N HIS A 21 14.16 -2.58 6.11
CA HIS A 21 13.29 -3.35 5.23
C HIS A 21 12.75 -2.42 4.15
N GLN A 22 12.98 -2.76 2.88
CA GLN A 22 12.40 -2.04 1.75
C GLN A 22 11.15 -2.76 1.26
N LEU A 23 10.07 -1.99 1.12
CA LEU A 23 8.80 -2.44 0.57
C LEU A 23 8.53 -1.65 -0.72
N PRO A 24 8.85 -2.21 -1.90
CA PRO A 24 8.41 -1.63 -3.16
C PRO A 24 6.94 -1.95 -3.42
N PHE A 25 6.14 -0.94 -3.77
CA PHE A 25 4.72 -1.14 -4.04
C PHE A 25 4.17 -0.26 -5.16
N PHE A 26 3.18 -0.82 -5.85
CA PHE A 26 2.20 -0.09 -6.64
C PHE A 26 1.01 0.29 -5.77
N LEU A 27 0.46 1.48 -5.97
CA LEU A 27 -0.75 1.94 -5.33
C LEU A 27 -1.86 2.16 -6.36
N GLU A 28 -3.04 1.67 -6.03
CA GLU A 28 -4.29 1.87 -6.76
C GLU A 28 -5.32 2.51 -5.82
N TYR A 29 -5.89 3.64 -6.22
CA TYR A 29 -6.96 4.29 -5.48
C TYR A 29 -8.32 3.95 -6.09
N ASP A 30 -9.04 3.01 -5.48
CA ASP A 30 -10.39 2.65 -5.90
C ASP A 30 -11.42 3.62 -5.29
N THR A 31 -11.88 4.53 -6.13
CA THR A 31 -12.96 5.47 -5.79
C THR A 31 -14.34 4.80 -5.71
N GLY A 32 -14.45 3.52 -6.08
CA GLY A 32 -15.71 2.79 -6.16
C GLY A 32 -16.56 3.11 -7.40
N THR A 33 -16.07 3.95 -8.32
CA THR A 33 -16.77 4.30 -9.57
C THR A 33 -16.70 3.21 -10.63
N GLN A 34 -15.65 2.38 -10.59
CA GLN A 34 -15.46 1.27 -11.51
C GLN A 34 -16.17 0.00 -11.01
N PRO A 35 -16.73 -0.83 -11.91
CA PRO A 35 -17.21 -2.16 -11.53
C PRO A 35 -16.07 -3.04 -10.97
N LEU A 36 -16.38 -3.93 -10.03
CA LEU A 36 -15.37 -4.82 -9.42
C LEU A 36 -14.63 -5.69 -10.46
N ALA A 37 -15.32 -6.14 -11.50
CA ALA A 37 -14.72 -6.89 -12.61
C ALA A 37 -13.62 -6.08 -13.34
N ARG A 38 -13.76 -4.75 -13.42
CA ARG A 38 -12.74 -3.89 -14.03
C ARG A 38 -11.50 -3.76 -13.14
N VAL A 39 -11.70 -3.75 -11.82
CA VAL A 39 -10.59 -3.75 -10.85
C VAL A 39 -9.85 -5.08 -10.92
N GLU A 40 -10.57 -6.20 -10.97
CA GLU A 40 -10.00 -7.53 -11.13
C GLU A 40 -9.20 -7.69 -12.41
N ALA A 41 -9.71 -7.19 -13.54
CA ALA A 41 -9.01 -7.23 -14.83
C ALA A 41 -7.66 -6.48 -14.83
N LYS A 42 -7.39 -5.62 -13.83
CA LYS A 42 -6.06 -5.01 -13.67
C LYS A 42 -5.01 -6.02 -13.23
N LEU A 43 -5.40 -7.09 -12.51
CA LEU A 43 -4.47 -8.07 -11.94
C LEU A 43 -3.64 -8.76 -13.03
N ASP A 44 -4.25 -9.13 -14.17
CA ASP A 44 -3.53 -9.72 -15.30
C ASP A 44 -2.43 -8.78 -15.83
N GLY A 45 -2.70 -7.47 -15.84
CA GLY A 45 -1.73 -6.46 -16.22
C GLY A 45 -0.53 -6.42 -15.28
N TYR A 46 -0.77 -6.48 -13.97
CA TYR A 46 0.29 -6.52 -12.96
C TYR A 46 1.08 -7.83 -12.97
N ALA A 47 0.41 -8.97 -13.17
CA ALA A 47 1.08 -10.27 -13.30
C ALA A 47 1.97 -10.34 -14.55
N THR A 48 1.47 -9.80 -15.67
CA THR A 48 2.25 -9.66 -16.90
C THR A 48 3.47 -8.77 -16.69
N PHE A 49 3.29 -7.64 -15.99
CA PHE A 49 4.40 -6.74 -15.64
C PHE A 49 5.47 -7.47 -14.81
N ALA A 50 5.06 -8.15 -13.74
CA ALA A 50 5.96 -8.86 -12.84
C ALA A 50 6.76 -9.94 -13.59
N THR A 51 6.08 -10.72 -14.42
CA THR A 51 6.70 -11.79 -15.22
C THR A 51 7.67 -11.23 -16.27
N THR A 52 7.29 -10.14 -16.96
CA THR A 52 8.11 -9.55 -18.04
C THR A 52 9.37 -8.89 -17.50
N THR A 53 9.30 -8.27 -16.33
CA THR A 53 10.42 -7.52 -15.73
C THR A 53 11.25 -8.34 -14.75
N GLY A 54 10.75 -9.51 -14.33
CA GLY A 54 11.34 -10.28 -13.24
C GLY A 54 11.20 -9.61 -11.87
N THR A 55 10.29 -8.65 -11.73
CA THR A 55 10.12 -7.85 -10.51
C THR A 55 8.83 -8.18 -9.78
N HIS A 56 8.83 -8.07 -8.46
CA HIS A 56 7.73 -8.52 -7.61
C HIS A 56 7.35 -7.48 -6.54
N PRO A 57 6.99 -6.24 -6.94
CA PRO A 57 6.46 -5.25 -6.02
C PRO A 57 5.08 -5.68 -5.49
N ILE A 58 4.72 -5.19 -4.31
CA ILE A 58 3.38 -5.39 -3.73
C ILE A 58 2.36 -4.51 -4.46
N LEU A 59 1.13 -4.98 -4.60
CA LEU A 59 0.00 -4.17 -5.04
C LEU A 59 -0.85 -3.74 -3.83
N LEU A 60 -0.85 -2.44 -3.54
CA LEU A 60 -1.70 -1.83 -2.52
C LEU A 60 -2.96 -1.25 -3.17
N ILE A 61 -4.14 -1.59 -2.65
CA ILE A 61 -5.40 -1.01 -3.09
C ILE A 61 -6.03 -0.24 -1.94
N HIS A 62 -6.13 1.08 -2.08
CA HIS A 62 -6.81 1.94 -1.11
C HIS A 62 -8.22 2.28 -1.61
N THR A 63 -9.23 2.03 -0.79
CA THR A 63 -10.64 2.21 -1.14
C THR A 63 -11.28 3.34 -0.34
N ARG A 64 -12.38 3.91 -0.83
CA ARG A 64 -13.10 4.94 -0.05
C ARG A 64 -13.85 4.40 1.17
N THR A 65 -14.31 3.14 1.14
CA THR A 65 -15.16 2.60 2.21
C THR A 65 -14.81 1.16 2.55
N ALA A 66 -15.03 0.78 3.82
CA ALA A 66 -14.80 -0.56 4.33
C ALA A 66 -15.71 -1.61 3.64
N SER A 67 -16.91 -1.20 3.21
CA SER A 67 -17.80 -2.07 2.43
C SER A 67 -17.26 -2.34 1.03
N ARG A 68 -16.66 -1.33 0.38
CA ARG A 68 -15.98 -1.51 -0.90
C ARG A 68 -14.72 -2.37 -0.74
N ASP A 69 -13.90 -2.11 0.28
CA ASP A 69 -12.76 -2.94 0.67
C ASP A 69 -13.15 -4.41 0.80
N ARG A 70 -14.15 -4.73 1.62
CA ARG A 70 -14.64 -6.10 1.80
C ARG A 70 -15.06 -6.76 0.48
N SER A 71 -15.71 -6.01 -0.41
CA SER A 71 -16.15 -6.53 -1.72
C SER A 71 -14.95 -6.81 -2.64
N ILE A 72 -13.96 -5.93 -2.65
CA ILE A 72 -12.69 -6.12 -3.37
C ILE A 72 -11.95 -7.34 -2.81
N ARG A 73 -11.78 -7.43 -1.49
CA ARG A 73 -11.07 -8.56 -0.87
C ARG A 73 -11.72 -9.89 -1.24
N HIS A 74 -13.04 -9.98 -1.14
CA HIS A 74 -13.76 -11.19 -1.53
C HIS A 74 -13.56 -11.53 -3.02
N ARG A 75 -13.64 -10.53 -3.90
CA ARG A 75 -13.55 -10.74 -5.35
C ARG A 75 -12.12 -11.09 -5.81
N LEU A 76 -11.11 -10.45 -5.23
CA LEU A 76 -9.74 -10.50 -5.72
C LEU A 76 -8.87 -11.56 -5.04
N ALA A 77 -9.28 -12.12 -3.88
CA ALA A 77 -8.43 -13.03 -3.12
C ALA A 77 -7.96 -14.25 -3.92
N GLN A 78 -8.88 -14.91 -4.66
CA GLN A 78 -8.53 -16.08 -5.45
C GLN A 78 -7.75 -15.72 -6.73
N PRO A 79 -8.19 -14.75 -7.56
CA PRO A 79 -7.40 -14.32 -8.72
C PRO A 79 -5.98 -13.83 -8.38
N ALA A 80 -5.83 -13.06 -7.29
CA ALA A 80 -4.51 -12.59 -6.86
C ALA A 80 -3.58 -13.75 -6.48
N ARG A 81 -4.12 -14.77 -5.79
CA ARG A 81 -3.36 -15.99 -5.47
C ARG A 81 -2.96 -16.76 -6.72
N ASP A 82 -3.90 -16.98 -7.65
CA ASP A 82 -3.66 -17.76 -8.85
C ASP A 82 -2.61 -17.10 -9.76
N LEU A 83 -2.53 -15.76 -9.72
CA LEU A 83 -1.52 -14.97 -10.43
C LEU A 83 -0.22 -14.75 -9.63
N GLY A 84 -0.12 -15.26 -8.40
CA GLY A 84 1.07 -15.08 -7.54
C GLY A 84 1.30 -13.64 -7.09
N LEU A 85 0.28 -12.79 -7.10
CA LEU A 85 0.37 -11.39 -6.71
C LEU A 85 0.26 -11.21 -5.20
N ARG A 86 1.13 -10.35 -4.64
CA ARG A 86 1.09 -9.91 -3.24
C ARG A 86 0.22 -8.67 -3.14
N VAL A 87 -1.01 -8.84 -2.66
CA VAL A 87 -2.01 -7.76 -2.61
C VAL A 87 -2.42 -7.49 -1.17
N ALA A 88 -2.44 -6.21 -0.79
CA ALA A 88 -3.03 -5.75 0.46
C ALA A 88 -3.96 -4.56 0.23
N THR A 89 -4.99 -4.45 1.06
CA THR A 89 -6.02 -3.43 0.90
C THR A 89 -6.20 -2.60 2.16
N SER A 90 -6.64 -1.36 2.00
CA SER A 90 -7.11 -0.53 3.11
C SER A 90 -8.29 0.34 2.68
N SER A 91 -8.97 0.96 3.64
CA SER A 91 -10.08 1.88 3.35
C SER A 91 -9.88 3.19 4.09
N LEU A 92 -10.34 4.28 3.48
CA LEU A 92 -10.23 5.64 4.01
C LEU A 92 -11.01 5.82 5.32
N ASP A 93 -12.13 5.11 5.47
CA ASP A 93 -12.99 5.11 6.66
C ASP A 93 -12.52 4.14 7.75
N PHE A 94 -11.43 3.40 7.53
CA PHE A 94 -10.78 2.64 8.59
C PHE A 94 -10.06 3.62 9.53
N THR A 95 -10.19 3.40 10.84
CA THR A 95 -9.54 4.21 11.87
C THR A 95 -8.84 3.32 12.87
N THR A 96 -7.74 3.82 13.43
CA THR A 96 -6.92 3.16 14.44
C THR A 96 -6.39 4.22 15.40
N ASP A 97 -6.21 3.86 16.66
CA ASP A 97 -5.63 4.72 17.70
C ASP A 97 -4.12 4.94 17.52
N THR A 98 -3.48 4.04 16.78
CA THR A 98 -2.05 4.04 16.52
C THR A 98 -1.75 4.67 15.16
N PRO A 99 -1.06 5.83 15.10
CA PRO A 99 -0.55 6.40 13.86
C PRO A 99 0.32 5.38 13.11
N TRP A 100 0.14 5.26 11.79
CA TRP A 100 0.84 4.25 10.96
C TRP A 100 0.66 2.79 11.42
N GLY A 101 -0.38 2.53 12.22
CA GLY A 101 -0.70 1.21 12.76
C GLY A 101 -1.18 0.21 11.70
N PRO A 102 -2.01 -0.78 12.08
CA PRO A 102 -2.39 -1.88 11.19
C PRO A 102 -3.43 -1.44 10.14
N TRP A 103 -2.99 -0.64 9.16
CA TRP A 103 -3.85 -0.09 8.12
C TRP A 103 -4.15 -1.08 6.99
N TRP A 104 -3.28 -2.05 6.74
CA TRP A 104 -3.31 -2.86 5.53
C TRP A 104 -3.74 -4.30 5.80
N ALA A 105 -4.70 -4.82 5.06
CA ALA A 105 -5.15 -6.20 5.12
C ALA A 105 -4.61 -6.98 3.90
N PRO A 106 -3.68 -7.94 4.06
CA PRO A 106 -3.34 -8.87 2.98
C PRO A 106 -4.56 -9.65 2.49
N LEU A 107 -4.59 -10.01 1.21
CA LEU A 107 -5.65 -10.86 0.64
C LEU A 107 -5.53 -12.35 1.00
N GLU A 108 -4.56 -12.72 1.84
CA GLU A 108 -4.34 -14.09 2.27
C GLU A 108 -5.43 -14.57 3.25
N PRO A 109 -5.70 -15.90 3.31
CA PRO A 109 -6.68 -16.46 4.24
C PRO A 109 -6.28 -16.15 5.67
N ALA A 110 -7.24 -15.68 6.47
CA ALA A 110 -7.07 -15.36 7.89
C ALA A 110 -6.00 -14.28 8.20
N ALA A 111 -5.47 -13.58 7.20
CA ALA A 111 -4.55 -12.49 7.42
C ALA A 111 -5.25 -11.35 8.19
N ARG A 112 -4.59 -10.91 9.26
CA ARG A 112 -5.02 -9.74 10.03
C ARG A 112 -4.49 -8.47 9.37
N ARG A 113 -5.18 -7.36 9.66
CA ARG A 113 -4.64 -6.05 9.31
C ARG A 113 -3.28 -5.85 9.99
N THR A 114 -2.35 -5.23 9.28
CA THR A 114 -0.94 -5.13 9.65
C THR A 114 -0.31 -3.84 9.11
N THR A 115 0.88 -3.50 9.59
CA THR A 115 1.63 -2.29 9.21
C THR A 115 2.39 -2.51 7.89
N LEU A 116 2.88 -1.44 7.26
CA LEU A 116 3.80 -1.58 6.11
C LEU A 116 5.09 -2.32 6.49
N THR A 117 5.64 -2.06 7.68
CA THR A 117 6.80 -2.81 8.22
C THR A 117 6.55 -4.30 8.25
N ALA A 118 5.40 -4.70 8.79
CA ALA A 118 5.06 -6.10 8.92
C ALA A 118 4.73 -6.73 7.55
N LEU A 119 4.18 -5.99 6.58
CA LEU A 119 4.07 -6.48 5.20
C LEU A 119 5.45 -6.74 4.57
N ALA A 120 6.42 -5.86 4.82
CA ALA A 120 7.78 -5.99 4.29
C ALA A 120 8.48 -7.25 4.85
N ALA A 121 8.24 -7.56 6.13
CA ALA A 121 8.76 -8.76 6.78
C ALA A 121 7.96 -10.03 6.42
N HIS A 122 6.66 -9.90 6.13
CA HIS A 122 5.76 -11.02 5.84
C HIS A 122 6.02 -11.65 4.47
N TRP A 123 6.32 -10.83 3.46
CA TRP A 123 6.60 -11.32 2.11
C TRP A 123 8.09 -11.25 1.79
N THR A 124 8.71 -12.41 1.54
CA THR A 124 10.12 -12.51 1.15
C THR A 124 10.30 -12.33 -0.37
N GLY A 125 11.45 -11.81 -0.80
CA GLY A 125 11.77 -11.69 -2.23
C GLY A 125 10.95 -10.62 -2.94
N LEU A 126 10.68 -9.50 -2.27
CA LEU A 126 10.18 -8.29 -2.91
C LEU A 126 11.30 -7.69 -3.76
N THR A 127 11.00 -7.37 -5.01
CA THR A 127 11.95 -6.69 -5.89
C THR A 127 11.31 -5.44 -6.48
N PRO A 128 12.01 -4.28 -6.46
CA PRO A 128 11.54 -3.06 -7.09
C PRO A 128 11.26 -3.28 -8.58
N ALA A 129 10.24 -2.59 -9.09
CA ALA A 129 10.00 -2.46 -10.52
C ALA A 129 11.21 -1.80 -11.21
N THR A 130 11.79 -2.49 -12.20
CA THR A 130 12.91 -2.00 -13.00
C THR A 130 12.41 -0.99 -14.03
N GLY A 131 13.04 0.18 -14.12
CA GLY A 131 12.71 1.21 -15.11
C GLY A 131 11.47 2.07 -14.77
N LEU A 132 10.84 1.84 -13.62
CA LEU A 132 9.97 2.81 -12.99
C LEU A 132 10.75 3.41 -11.83
N GLU A 133 11.07 4.69 -11.93
CA GLU A 133 11.56 5.42 -10.77
C GLU A 133 10.39 5.60 -9.79
N PRO A 134 10.62 5.47 -8.47
CA PRO A 134 9.64 5.91 -7.47
C PRO A 134 9.16 7.30 -7.87
N THR A 135 7.86 7.50 -7.87
CA THR A 135 7.36 8.87 -8.04
C THR A 135 7.83 9.60 -6.80
N ASP A 136 8.85 10.44 -6.95
CA ASP A 136 9.45 11.21 -5.88
C ASP A 136 8.43 12.27 -5.45
N ALA A 137 7.47 11.79 -4.66
CA ALA A 137 6.69 12.61 -3.78
C ALA A 137 7.44 12.68 -2.45
N ASP A 138 8.73 13.08 -2.46
CA ASP A 138 9.31 13.92 -1.41
C ASP A 138 8.57 15.28 -1.38
N THR A 139 7.24 15.24 -1.22
CA THR A 139 6.65 16.15 -0.26
C THR A 139 6.83 15.44 1.07
N ALA A 140 7.94 15.74 1.75
CA ALA A 140 7.97 15.62 3.20
C ALA A 140 6.62 16.15 3.69
N LEU A 141 5.75 15.28 4.19
CA LEU A 141 4.51 15.66 4.83
C LEU A 141 4.90 16.44 6.09
N THR A 142 5.23 17.72 5.90
CA THR A 142 5.32 18.70 6.97
C THR A 142 3.90 18.76 7.52
N LEU A 143 3.68 18.02 8.61
CA LEU A 143 2.54 18.27 9.47
C LEU A 143 2.55 19.78 9.76
N PRO A 144 1.42 20.49 9.59
CA PRO A 144 1.37 21.90 9.94
C PRO A 144 1.83 22.02 11.39
N VAL A 145 2.85 22.85 11.61
CA VAL A 145 3.31 23.18 12.96
C VAL A 145 2.08 23.68 13.73
N PRO A 146 1.70 23.07 14.86
CA PRO A 146 0.59 23.57 15.65
C PRO A 146 0.87 25.04 16.03
N PRO A 147 -0.14 25.93 15.96
CA PRO A 147 0.07 27.35 16.25
C PRO A 147 0.64 27.49 17.67
N LEU A 148 1.69 28.32 17.81
CA LEU A 148 2.25 28.63 19.12
C LEU A 148 1.12 29.18 20.03
N PRO A 149 1.02 28.73 21.30
CA PRO A 149 0.11 29.35 22.25
C PRO A 149 0.43 30.85 22.37
N PRO A 150 -0.57 31.73 22.48
CA PRO A 150 -0.34 33.16 22.61
C PRO A 150 0.56 33.44 23.82
N THR A 151 1.60 34.23 23.62
CA THR A 151 2.46 34.70 24.70
C THR A 151 1.60 35.48 25.68
N ALA A 152 1.52 34.98 26.92
CA ALA A 152 0.90 35.71 28.01
C ALA A 152 1.67 37.03 28.18
N GLN A 153 1.01 38.16 27.86
CA GLN A 153 1.49 39.47 28.28
C GLN A 153 1.36 39.54 29.80
N THR A 154 2.49 39.42 30.49
CA THR A 154 2.58 39.79 31.91
C THR A 154 2.42 41.31 32.02
N SER A 155 1.40 41.73 32.78
CA SER A 155 1.17 43.11 33.21
C SER A 155 2.31 43.67 34.06
#